data_AF-A0A6M5Y7F7-F1
#
_entry.id   AF-A0A6M5Y7F7-F1
#
_cell.length_a   1.000
_cell.length_b   1.000
_cell.length_c   1.000
_cell.angle_alpha   90.00
_cell.angle_beta   90.00
_cell.angle_gamma   90.00
#
_symmetry.space_group_name_H-M   'P 1'
#
loop_
_entity.id
_entity.type
_entity.pdbx_description
1 polymer ?
#
loop_
_entity_poly.entity_id
_entity_poly.type
_entity_poly.pdbx_seq_one_letter_code
_entity_poly.pdbx_strand_id
1 'polypeptide(L)' 'MKLYEILLLAAAAGFLVIWIAEYQRTTFSESYWLLMLCLGSLLTFQYVKNRRLEREKTVSPTIKQMINERKKKKKY' A
#
# COMPACT_ATOMS: atom_id res chain seq x y z
N MET A 1 -7.96 8.16 -4.99
CA MET A 1 -6.81 8.22 -4.05
C MET A 1 -6.92 9.51 -3.26
N LYS A 2 -6.60 9.50 -1.96
CA LYS A 2 -6.60 10.73 -1.14
C LYS A 2 -5.23 11.41 -1.25
N LEU A 3 -5.15 12.71 -0.94
CA LEU A 3 -3.93 13.50 -1.05
C LEU A 3 -2.73 12.85 -0.34
N TYR A 4 -2.94 12.30 0.86
CA TYR A 4 -1.89 11.62 1.62
C TYR A 4 -1.36 10.35 0.93
N GLU A 5 -2.18 9.65 0.13
CA GLU A 5 -1.74 8.46 -0.61
C GLU A 5 -0.84 8.86 -1.78
N ILE A 6 -1.18 9.97 -2.44
CA ILE A 6 -0.38 10.53 -3.53
C ILE A 6 0.96 11.01 -2.96
N LEU A 7 0.94 11.67 -1.80
CA LEU A 7 2.15 12.12 -1.11
C LEU A 7 3.06 10.96 -0.74
N LEU A 8 2.51 9.88 -0.17
CA LEU A 8 3.24 8.64 0.15
C LEU A 8 3.85 7.98 -1.09
N LEU A 9 3.10 7.94 -2.19
CA LEU A 9 3.57 7.36 -3.44
C LEU A 9 4.67 8.22 -4.09
N ALA A 10 4.52 9.54 -4.05
CA ALA A 10 5.53 10.48 -4.54
C ALA A 10 6.81 10.42 -3.70
N ALA A 11 6.70 10.29 -2.38
CA ALA A 11 7.85 10.08 -1.49
C ALA A 11 8.58 8.77 -1.80
N ALA A 12 7.84 7.67 -2.00
CA ALA A 12 8.42 6.40 -2.42
C ALA A 12 9.17 6.53 -3.76
N ALA A 13 8.56 7.18 -4.75
CA ALA A 13 9.21 7.44 -6.03
C ALA A 13 10.47 8.32 -5.89
N GLY A 14 10.43 9.34 -5.03
CA GLY A 14 11.60 10.18 -4.72
C GLY A 14 12.75 9.38 -4.11
N PHE A 15 12.47 8.56 -3.09
CA PHE A 15 13.49 7.70 -2.50
C PHE A 15 14.05 6.67 -3.49
N LEU A 16 13.22 6.14 -4.39
CA LEU A 16 13.67 5.25 -5.46
C LEU A 16 14.63 5.95 -6.42
N VAL A 17 14.30 7.16 -6.89
CA VAL A 17 15.13 7.94 -7.82
C VAL A 17 16.47 8.30 -7.17
N ILE A 18 16.45 8.75 -5.91
CA ILE A 18 17.68 9.03 -5.15
C ILE A 18 18.50 7.76 -5.00
N TRP A 19 17.88 6.63 -4.65
CA TRP A 19 18.59 5.36 -4.53
C TRP A 19 19.25 4.92 -5.84
N ILE A 20 18.59 5.09 -6.99
CA ILE A 20 19.16 4.77 -8.31
C ILE A 20 20.37 5.67 -8.61
N ALA A 21 20.27 6.97 -8.32
CA ALA A 21 21.38 7.90 -8.51
C ALA A 21 22.58 7.54 -7.61
N GLU A 22 22.32 7.18 -6.36
CA GLU A 22 23.36 6.80 -5.41
C GLU A 22 23.96 5.43 -5.73
N TYR A 23 23.17 4.48 -6.21
CA TYR A 23 23.65 3.17 -6.65
C TYR A 23 24.64 3.27 -7.83
N GLN A 24 24.52 4.31 -8.68
CA GLN A 24 25.50 4.57 -9.72
C GLN A 24 26.82 5.16 -9.18
N ARG A 25 26.79 5.79 -8.01
CA ARG A 25 27.94 6.48 -7.42
C ARG A 25 28.65 5.68 -6.32
N THR A 26 27.93 4.85 -5.58
CA THR A 26 28.43 4.18 -4.37
C THR A 26 28.11 2.68 -4.38
N THR A 27 28.71 1.96 -3.43
CA THR A 27 28.47 0.52 -3.27
C THR A 27 27.13 0.25 -2.58
N PHE A 28 26.49 -0.88 -2.91
CA PHE A 28 25.17 -1.26 -2.40
C PHE A 28 25.02 -1.18 -0.86
N SER A 29 26.11 -1.45 -0.13
CA SER A 29 26.20 -1.37 1.34
C SER A 29 25.78 -0.02 1.92
N GLU A 30 26.16 1.09 1.27
CA GLU A 30 25.89 2.43 1.80
C GLU A 30 24.49 2.93 1.41
N SER A 31 24.00 2.51 0.25
CA SER A 31 22.75 3.01 -0.33
C SER A 31 21.52 2.18 0.05
N TYR A 32 21.69 0.98 0.61
CA TYR A 32 20.56 0.07 0.89
C TYR A 32 19.48 0.67 1.82
N TRP A 33 19.84 1.62 2.67
CA TRP A 33 18.89 2.26 3.59
C TRP A 33 17.85 3.12 2.86
N LEU A 34 18.23 3.77 1.76
CA LEU A 34 17.28 4.49 0.89
C LEU A 34 16.29 3.53 0.23
N LEU A 35 16.75 2.34 -0.15
CA LEU A 35 15.89 1.27 -0.66
C LEU A 35 14.89 0.80 0.42
N MET A 36 15.35 0.67 1.67
CA MET A 36 14.48 0.34 2.81
C MET A 36 13.44 1.43 3.09
N LEU A 37 13.79 2.71 2.97
CA LEU A 37 12.83 3.82 3.08
C LEU A 37 11.80 3.81 1.94
N CYS A 38 12.23 3.52 0.70
CA CYS A 38 11.33 3.32 -0.43
C CYS A 38 10.36 2.17 -0.17
N LEU A 39 10.86 1.00 0.25
CA LEU A 39 10.06 -0.18 0.57
C LEU A 39 9.07 0.10 1.71
N GLY A 40 9.52 0.73 2.80
CA GLY A 40 8.66 1.10 3.93
C GLY A 40 7.54 2.06 3.51
N SER A 41 7.83 3.01 2.62
CA SER A 41 6.85 3.94 2.07
C SER A 41 5.81 3.22 1.21
N LEU A 42 6.24 2.29 0.35
CA LEU A 42 5.35 1.47 -0.49
C LEU A 42 4.45 0.54 0.34
N LEU A 43 5.01 -0.13 1.34
CA LEU A 43 4.25 -1.01 2.23
C LEU A 43 3.23 -0.21 3.05
N THR A 44 3.61 0.98 3.53
CA THR A 44 2.70 1.89 4.24
C THR A 44 1.58 2.36 3.31
N PHE A 45 1.90 2.75 2.07
CA PHE A 45 0.90 3.09 1.06
C PHE A 45 -0.06 1.92 0.81
N GLN A 46 0.45 0.71 0.65
CA GLN A 46 -0.35 -0.49 0.42
C GLN A 46 -1.25 -0.77 1.63
N TYR A 47 -0.74 -0.67 2.85
CA TYR A 47 -1.50 -0.84 4.08
C TYR A 47 -2.66 0.16 4.18
N VAL A 48 -2.38 1.45 3.97
CA VAL A 48 -3.41 2.50 4.07
C VAL A 48 -4.45 2.36 2.96
N LYS A 49 -4.02 2.05 1.72
CA LYS A 49 -4.91 1.77 0.60
C LYS A 49 -5.80 0.56 0.88
N ASN A 50 -5.23 -0.52 1.41
CA ASN A 50 -5.98 -1.74 1.74
C ASN A 50 -7.01 -1.48 2.85
N ARG A 51 -6.63 -0.74 3.90
CA ARG A 51 -7.55 -0.31 4.96
C ARG A 51 -8.69 0.57 4.44
N ARG A 52 -8.44 1.44 3.45
CA ARG A 52 -9.52 2.20 2.79
C ARG A 52 -10.46 1.27 2.03
N LEU A 53 -9.90 0.37 1.22
CA LEU A 53 -10.69 -0.60 0.45
C LEU A 53 -11.53 -1.50 1.36
N GLU A 54 -11.01 -1.93 2.51
CA GLU A 54 -11.78 -2.70 3.50
C GLU A 54 -12.93 -1.89 4.07
N ARG A 55 -12.72 -0.61 4.41
CA ARG A 55 -13.80 0.27 4.87
C ARG A 55 -14.89 0.44 3.80
N GLU A 56 -14.49 0.68 2.55
CA GLU A 56 -15.42 0.76 1.41
C GLU A 56 -16.18 -0.56 1.20
N LYS A 57 -15.51 -1.71 1.36
CA LYS A 57 -16.15 -3.04 1.29
C LYS A 57 -17.15 -3.29 2.42
N THR A 58 -16.89 -2.82 3.65
CA THR A 58 -17.86 -2.91 4.77
C THR A 58 -19.06 -1.97 4.62
N VAL A 59 -18.89 -0.86 3.90
CA VAL A 59 -19.97 0.12 3.65
C VAL A 59 -20.80 -0.28 2.43
N SER A 60 -20.24 -1.02 1.47
CA SER A 60 -20.97 -1.49 0.30
C SER A 60 -22.07 -2.50 0.70
N PRO A 61 -23.36 -2.17 0.50
CA PRO A 61 -24.48 -3.01 0.92
C PRO A 61 -24.44 -4.40 0.29
N THR A 62 -23.87 -4.51 -0.92
CA THR A 62 -23.73 -5.74 -1.69
C THR A 62 -22.83 -6.78 -1.01
N ILE A 63 -21.76 -6.37 -0.30
CA ILE A 63 -20.88 -7.31 0.39
C ILE A 63 -21.49 -7.80 1.70
N LYS A 64 -22.18 -6.92 2.43
CA LYS A 64 -23.02 -7.35 3.57
C LYS A 64 -24.06 -8.38 3.14
N GLN A 65 -24.73 -8.14 2.01
CA GLN A 65 -25.71 -9.07 1.43
C GLN A 65 -25.06 -10.40 1.04
N MET A 66 -23.93 -10.40 0.31
CA MET A 66 -23.23 -11.64 -0.07
C MET A 66 -22.73 -12.46 1.13
N ILE A 67 -22.23 -11.80 2.19
CA ILE A 67 -21.81 -12.51 3.42
C ILE A 67 -23.02 -13.14 4.11
N ASN A 68 -24.15 -12.44 4.14
CA ASN A 68 -25.38 -12.95 4.78
C ASN A 68 -25.98 -14.12 3.98
N GLU A 69 -25.97 -14.05 2.65
CA GLU A 69 -26.41 -15.15 1.79
C GLU A 69 -25.51 -16.39 1.93
N ARG A 70 -24.18 -16.23 1.98
CA ARG A 70 -23.26 -17.35 2.25
C ARG A 70 -23.50 -17.99 3.61
N LYS A 71 -23.78 -17.20 4.65
CA LYS A 71 -24.13 -17.74 5.98
C LYS A 71 -25.46 -18.48 5.97
N LYS A 72 -26.45 -18.01 5.22
CA LYS A 72 -27.76 -18.68 5.07
C LYS A 72 -27.63 -20.01 4.32
N LYS A 73 -26.83 -20.06 3.26
CA LYS A 73 -26.55 -21.28 2.47
C LYS A 73 -25.77 -22.37 3.21
N LYS A 74 -25.06 -22.02 4.29
CA LYS A 74 -24.25 -22.96 5.09
C LYS A 74 -25.00 -23.53 6.30
N LYS A 75 -26.21 -23.00 6.57
CA LYS A 75 -27.08 -23.39 7.69
C LYS A 75 -28.22 -24.32 7.25
N TYR A 76 -28.42 -24.45 5.94
CA TYR A 76 -29.21 -25.49 5.28
C TYR A 76 -28.25 -26.51 4.67
#